data_AF-R7CUU1-F1
#
_entry.id   AF-R7CUU1-F1
#
_cell.length_a   1.000
_cell.length_b   1.000
_cell.length_c   1.000
_cell.angle_alpha   90.00
_cell.angle_beta   90.00
_cell.angle_gamma   90.00
#
_symmetry.space_group_name_H-M   'P 1'
#
loop_
_entity.id
_entity.type
_entity.pdbx_description
1 polymer ?
#
loop_
_entity_poly.entity_id
_entity_poly.type
_entity_poly.pdbx_seq_one_letter_code
_entity_poly.pdbx_strand_id
1 'polypeptide(L)' 'MEEYYEGFDADSEAYLWLDGNGHGKNGAPYRMKDVLADMEAAEGMVCKLLEAVRGLAD' A
#
# COMPACT_ATOMS: atom_id res chain seq x y z
N MET A 1 -10.68 7.37 -6.46
CA MET A 1 -9.37 7.60 -5.83
C MET A 1 -9.52 7.86 -4.35
N GLU A 2 -10.44 8.75 -3.96
CA GLU A 2 -10.84 8.97 -2.57
C GLU A 2 -11.36 7.68 -1.91
N GLU A 3 -12.37 7.02 -2.49
CA GLU A 3 -12.88 5.73 -1.99
C GLU A 3 -11.79 4.65 -1.88
N TYR A 4 -10.79 4.68 -2.78
CA TYR A 4 -9.67 3.74 -2.74
C TYR A 4 -8.71 4.04 -1.58
N TYR A 5 -8.42 5.32 -1.34
CA TYR A 5 -7.60 5.75 -0.22
C TYR A 5 -8.28 5.46 1.13
N GLU A 6 -9.57 5.79 1.26
CA GLU A 6 -10.32 5.57 2.51
C GLU A 6 -10.47 4.09 2.87
N GLY A 7 -10.48 3.22 1.85
CA GLY A 7 -10.52 1.77 2.02
C GLY A 7 -9.15 1.10 1.98
N PHE A 8 -8.05 1.85 1.89
CA PHE A 8 -6.71 1.27 1.84
C PHE A 8 -6.35 0.69 3.21
N ASP A 9 -6.04 -0.59 3.25
CA ASP A 9 -5.58 -1.28 4.45
C ASP A 9 -4.22 -1.93 4.15
N ALA A 10 -3.16 -1.38 4.74
CA ALA A 10 -1.80 -1.82 4.51
C ALA A 10 -1.59 -3.29 4.87
N ASP A 11 -2.31 -3.82 5.88
CA ASP A 11 -2.23 -5.22 6.28
C ASP A 11 -2.84 -6.14 5.21
N SER A 12 -4.03 -5.79 4.71
CA SER A 12 -4.70 -6.52 3.64
C SER A 12 -3.90 -6.48 2.33
N GLU A 13 -3.33 -5.33 1.98
CA GLU A 13 -2.47 -5.19 0.80
C GLU A 13 -1.19 -6.01 0.97
N ALA A 14 -0.55 -5.95 2.14
CA ALA A 14 0.67 -6.72 2.41
C ALA A 14 0.42 -8.22 2.27
N TYR A 15 -0.71 -8.71 2.77
CA TYR A 15 -1.11 -10.11 2.67
C TYR A 15 -1.16 -10.62 1.22
N LEU A 16 -1.59 -9.79 0.25
CA LEU A 16 -1.60 -10.16 -1.17
C LEU A 16 -0.20 -10.46 -1.71
N TRP A 17 0.83 -9.81 -1.15
CA TRP A 17 2.24 -9.95 -1.50
C TRP A 17 2.99 -11.00 -0.69
N LEU A 18 2.33 -11.73 0.19
CA LEU A 18 2.92 -12.85 0.92
C LEU A 18 2.62 -14.20 0.23
N ASP A 19 3.54 -15.14 0.36
CA ASP A 19 3.32 -16.55 0.06
C ASP A 19 2.60 -17.27 1.22
N GLY A 20 2.32 -18.56 1.04
CA GLY A 20 1.61 -19.36 2.04
C GLY A 20 2.39 -19.58 3.35
N ASN A 21 3.67 -19.22 3.40
CA ASN A 21 4.51 -19.29 4.60
C ASN A 21 4.71 -17.93 5.27
N GLY A 22 4.16 -16.85 4.70
CA GLY A 22 4.29 -15.48 5.22
C GLY A 22 5.56 -14.76 4.76
N HIS A 23 6.20 -15.21 3.66
CA HIS A 23 7.33 -14.50 3.05
C HIS A 23 6.88 -13.69 1.84
N GLY A 24 7.56 -12.59 1.53
CA GLY A 24 7.25 -11.82 0.32
C GLY A 24 7.43 -12.65 -0.95
N LYS A 25 6.51 -12.49 -1.89
CA LYS A 25 6.53 -13.09 -3.24
C LYS A 25 6.49 -12.00 -4.32
N ASN A 26 6.64 -12.42 -5.58
CA ASN A 26 6.47 -11.53 -6.75
C ASN A 26 7.38 -10.27 -6.75
N GLY A 27 8.56 -10.36 -6.13
CA GLY A 27 9.50 -9.24 -6.04
C GLY A 27 9.37 -8.38 -4.78
N ALA A 28 8.42 -8.70 -3.88
CA ALA A 28 8.34 -8.07 -2.56
C ALA A 28 9.51 -8.50 -1.64
N PRO A 29 9.85 -7.69 -0.62
CA PRO A 29 10.85 -8.06 0.38
C PRO A 29 10.56 -9.41 1.06
N TYR A 30 11.58 -10.23 1.30
CA TYR A 30 11.38 -11.57 1.86
C TYR A 30 10.73 -11.57 3.26
N ARG A 31 11.03 -10.57 4.09
CA ARG A 31 10.49 -10.46 5.45
C ARG A 31 9.11 -9.80 5.41
N MET A 32 8.10 -10.44 6.00
CA MET A 32 6.75 -9.88 6.11
C MET A 32 6.71 -8.44 6.62
N LYS A 33 7.50 -8.12 7.66
CA LYS A 33 7.56 -6.76 8.22
C LYS A 33 8.03 -5.71 7.22
N ASP A 34 8.85 -6.10 6.25
CA ASP A 34 9.39 -5.19 5.24
C ASP A 34 8.36 -5.02 4.11
N VAL A 35 7.56 -6.06 3.80
CA VAL A 35 6.39 -5.95 2.90
C VAL A 35 5.34 -5.00 3.49
N LEU A 36 5.06 -5.11 4.80
CA LEU A 36 4.12 -4.22 5.48
C LEU A 36 4.61 -2.77 5.44
N ALA A 37 5.88 -2.53 5.75
CA ALA A 37 6.47 -1.19 5.68
C ALA A 37 6.35 -0.58 4.28
N ASP A 38 6.51 -1.39 3.22
CA ASP A 38 6.29 -0.94 1.84
C ASP A 38 4.83 -0.54 1.58
N MET A 39 3.85 -1.28 2.13
CA MET A 39 2.43 -0.96 1.96
C MET A 39 1.99 0.28 2.75
N GLU A 40 2.50 0.47 3.97
CA GLU A 40 2.32 1.72 4.73
C GLU A 40 2.90 2.93 3.98
N ALA A 41 4.06 2.76 3.35
CA ALA A 41 4.64 3.78 2.49
C ALA A 41 3.77 4.05 1.24
N ALA A 42 3.20 3.00 0.64
CA ALA A 42 2.29 3.11 -0.49
C ALA A 42 1.01 3.87 -0.15
N GLU A 43 0.40 3.60 1.00
CA GLU A 43 -0.76 4.35 1.52
C GLU A 43 -0.46 5.85 1.60
N GLY A 44 0.70 6.21 2.17
CA GLY A 44 1.15 7.60 2.25
C GLY A 44 1.39 8.24 0.88
N MET A 45 1.82 7.48 -0.12
CA MET A 45 1.96 7.96 -1.50
C MET A 45 0.59 8.16 -2.18
N VAL A 46 -0.36 7.24 -1.95
CA VAL A 46 -1.74 7.36 -2.46
C VAL A 46 -2.42 8.60 -1.86
N CYS A 47 -2.23 8.85 -0.56
CA CYS A 47 -2.72 10.07 0.12
C CYS A 47 -2.22 11.34 -0.56
N LYS A 48 -0.89 11.47 -0.73
CA LYS A 48 -0.27 12.62 -1.39
C LYS A 48 -0.75 12.81 -2.82
N LEU A 49 -0.95 11.71 -3.55
CA LEU A 49 -1.45 11.76 -4.91
C LEU A 49 -2.92 12.23 -4.95
N LEU A 50 -3.77 11.79 -4.01
CA LEU A 50 -5.14 12.27 -3.87
C LEU A 50 -5.19 13.77 -3.56
N GLU A 51 -4.35 14.25 -2.63
CA GLU A 51 -4.23 15.68 -2.31
C GLU A 51 -3.82 16.50 -3.54
N ALA A 52 -2.82 16.03 -4.29
CA ALA A 52 -2.36 16.70 -5.51
C ALA A 52 -3.46 16.74 -6.59
N VAL A 53 -4.20 15.66 -6.80
CA VAL A 53 -5.30 15.61 -7.77
C VAL A 53 -6.44 16.55 -7.36
N ARG A 54 -6.77 16.62 -6.06
CA ARG A 54 -7.76 17.58 -5.55
C ARG A 54 -7.35 19.02 -5.81
N GLY A 55 -6.10 19.38 -5.51
CA GLY A 55 -5.58 20.73 -5.77
C GLY A 55 -5.44 21.11 -7.25
N LEU A 56 -5.58 20.16 -8.18
CA LEU A 56 -5.66 20.42 -9.63
C LEU A 56 -7.10 20.59 -10.13
N ALA A 57 -8.09 20.20 -9.33
CA ALA A 57 -9.52 20.33 -9.66
C ALA A 57 -10.11 21.68 -9.22
N ASP A 58 -9.31 22.51 -8.53
CA ASP A 58 -9.60 23.90 -8.16
C ASP A 58 -9.25 24.89 -9.28
#